data_AF-A0A3B9WM80-F1
#
_entry.id   AF-A0A3B9WM80-F1
#
_cell.length_a   1.000
_cell.length_b   1.000
_cell.length_c   1.000
_cell.angle_alpha   90.00
_cell.angle_beta   90.00
_cell.angle_gamma   90.00
#
_symmetry.space_group_name_H-M   'P 1'
#
loop_
_entity.id
_entity.type
_entity.pdbx_description
1 polymer ?
#
loop_
_entity_poly.entity_id
_entity_poly.type
_entity_poly.pdbx_seq_one_letter_code
_entity_poly.pdbx_strand_id
1 'polypeptide(L)' 'MNQAIWHEPTVGRNERWAAHHLHGMTIWLTGLSGSGKSTIAHALADRLTSGGVYNYVLDADNVRHG' A
#
# COMPACT_ATOMS: atom_id res chain seq x y z
N MET A 1 7.44 32.10 12.90
CA MET A 1 7.55 30.63 13.02
C MET A 1 6.32 30.03 12.38
N ASN A 2 6.46 29.26 11.31
CA ASN A 2 5.30 28.66 10.62
C ASN A 2 5.02 27.29 11.24
N GLN A 3 3.84 27.11 11.82
CA GLN A 3 3.42 25.84 12.41
C GLN A 3 2.71 25.00 11.34
N ALA A 4 3.05 23.72 11.26
CA ALA A 4 2.33 22.78 10.40
C ALA A 4 0.92 22.59 10.96
N ILE A 5 -0.09 22.88 10.14
CA ILE A 5 -1.49 22.64 10.47
C ILE A 5 -1.92 21.37 9.74
N TRP A 6 -2.54 20.45 10.47
CA TRP A 6 -3.14 19.26 9.88
C TRP A 6 -4.36 19.68 9.06
N HIS A 7 -4.38 19.29 7.79
CA HIS A 7 -5.56 19.45 6.94
C HIS A 7 -6.39 18.18 6.97
N GLU A 8 -7.65 18.31 7.38
CA GLU A 8 -8.61 17.23 7.24
C GLU A 8 -8.93 17.02 5.76
N PRO A 9 -8.85 15.78 5.25
CA PRO A 9 -9.19 15.50 3.87
C PRO A 9 -10.69 15.71 3.65
N THR A 10 -11.07 16.29 2.51
CA THR A 10 -12.47 16.48 2.11
C THR A 10 -13.27 15.18 2.10
N VAL A 11 -12.59 14.04 1.87
CA VAL A 11 -13.16 12.69 1.92
C VAL A 11 -12.50 11.92 3.05
N GLY A 12 -13.27 11.51 4.05
CA GLY A 12 -12.77 10.76 5.19
C GLY A 12 -12.33 9.34 4.84
N ARG A 13 -11.60 8.67 5.75
CA ARG A 13 -11.22 7.26 5.56
C ARG A 13 -12.44 6.35 5.44
N ASN A 14 -13.38 6.45 6.39
CA ASN A 14 -14.57 5.60 6.45
C ASN A 14 -15.50 5.83 5.25
N GLU A 15 -15.66 7.08 4.82
CA GLU A 15 -16.41 7.43 3.62
C GLU A 15 -15.83 6.76 2.37
N ARG A 16 -14.49 6.84 2.21
CA ARG A 16 -13.77 6.23 1.09
C ARG A 16 -13.87 4.70 1.10
N TRP A 17 -13.73 4.10 2.28
CA TRP A 17 -13.87 2.64 2.47
C TRP A 17 -15.28 2.15 2.14
N ALA A 18 -16.31 2.87 2.61
CA ALA A 18 -17.70 2.56 2.28
C ALA A 18 -17.97 2.70 0.77
N ALA A 19 -17.52 3.78 0.14
CA ALA A 19 -17.72 4.02 -1.30
C ALA A 19 -17.13 2.90 -2.18
N HIS A 20 -15.96 2.36 -1.79
CA HIS A 20 -15.27 1.31 -2.54
C HIS A 20 -15.51 -0.10 -2.01
N HIS A 21 -16.37 -0.27 -1.00
CA HIS A 21 -16.64 -1.56 -0.33
C HIS A 21 -15.36 -2.31 0.05
N LEU A 22 -14.37 -1.57 0.56
CA LEU A 22 -13.05 -2.11 0.88
C LEU A 22 -12.56 -1.60 2.23
N HIS A 23 -11.66 -2.38 2.82
CA HIS A 23 -10.85 -1.95 3.96
C HIS A 23 -9.39 -2.14 3.58
N GLY A 24 -8.65 -1.02 3.55
CA GLY A 24 -7.24 -1.02 3.20
C GLY A 24 -6.34 -1.36 4.39
N MET A 25 -5.17 -1.94 4.11
CA MET A 25 -4.07 -2.08 5.06
C MET A 25 -2.73 -1.95 4.33
N THR A 26 -1.67 -1.71 5.08
CA THR A 26 -0.29 -1.71 4.57
C THR A 26 0.44 -2.90 5.17
N ILE A 27 1.03 -3.74 4.31
CA ILE A 27 1.95 -4.81 4.73
C ILE A 27 3.36 -4.32 4.48
N TRP A 28 4.10 -4.06 5.56
CA TRP A 28 5.47 -3.56 5.50
C TRP A 28 6.48 -4.70 5.63
N LEU A 29 7.01 -5.17 4.51
CA LEU A 29 8.06 -6.20 4.51
C LEU A 29 9.43 -5.53 4.71
N THR A 30 10.15 -5.95 5.75
CA THR A 30 11.52 -5.47 6.05
C THR A 30 12.47 -6.65 6.22
N GLY A 31 13.76 -6.43 5.96
CA GLY A 31 14.77 -7.49 5.94
C GLY A 31 15.96 -7.15 5.04
N LEU A 32 17.06 -7.90 5.20
CA LEU A 32 18.31 -7.73 4.44
C LEU A 32 18.11 -7.89 2.93
N SER A 33 19.07 -7.37 2.14
CA SER A 33 19.09 -7.67 0.69
C SER A 33 19.15 -9.18 0.46
N GLY A 34 18.37 -9.69 -0.50
CA GLY A 34 18.26 -11.13 -0.76
C GLY A 34 17.38 -11.93 0.19
N SER A 35 16.78 -11.33 1.23
CA SER A 35 15.92 -12.05 2.19
C SER A 35 14.54 -12.46 1.64
N GLY A 36 14.28 -12.28 0.34
CA GLY A 36 13.02 -12.69 -0.31
C GLY A 36 11.83 -11.73 -0.16
N LYS A 37 12.03 -10.47 0.28
CA LYS A 37 10.93 -9.48 0.44
C LYS A 37 10.11 -9.30 -0.83
N SER A 38 10.76 -9.01 -1.95
CA SER A 38 10.10 -8.80 -3.24
C SER A 38 9.41 -10.08 -3.72
N THR A 39 10.05 -11.24 -3.55
CA THR A 39 9.45 -12.55 -3.86
C THR A 39 8.13 -12.75 -3.12
N ILE A 40 8.08 -12.47 -1.82
CA ILE A 40 6.86 -12.59 -1.01
C ILE A 40 5.82 -11.54 -1.42
N ALA A 41 6.24 -10.29 -1.64
CA ALA A 41 5.35 -9.20 -2.04
C ALA A 41 4.61 -9.51 -3.35
N HIS A 42 5.34 -9.96 -4.37
CA HIS A 42 4.77 -10.30 -5.67
C HIS A 42 3.89 -11.56 -5.61
N ALA A 43 4.28 -12.59 -4.87
CA ALA A 43 3.46 -13.79 -4.70
C ALA A 43 2.14 -13.47 -3.96
N LEU A 44 2.18 -12.58 -2.95
CA LEU A 44 0.99 -12.11 -2.27
C LEU A 44 0.09 -11.30 -3.21
N ALA A 45 0.65 -10.40 -4.00
CA ALA A 45 -0.08 -9.59 -4.97
C ALA A 45 -0.79 -10.46 -6.03
N ASP A 46 -0.12 -11.48 -6.56
CA ASP A 46 -0.69 -12.43 -7.49
C ASP A 46 -1.90 -13.18 -6.89
N ARG A 47 -1.76 -13.65 -5.65
CA ARG A 47 -2.83 -14.34 -4.92
C ARG A 47 -4.02 -13.43 -4.60
N LEU A 48 -3.78 -12.18 -4.19
CA LEU A 48 -4.83 -11.20 -3.92
C LEU A 48 -5.57 -10.81 -5.20
N THR A 49 -4.84 -10.57 -6.29
CA THR A 49 -5.41 -10.26 -7.60
C THR A 49 -6.29 -11.39 -8.12
N SER A 50 -5.82 -12.63 -8.01
CA SER A 50 -6.58 -13.83 -8.38
C SER A 50 -7.86 -14.00 -7.56
N GLY A 51 -7.90 -13.46 -6.34
CA GLY A 51 -9.08 -13.42 -5.47
C GLY A 51 -9.97 -12.19 -5.67
N GLY A 52 -9.69 -11.31 -6.63
CA GLY A 52 -10.45 -10.08 -6.88
C GLY A 52 -10.19 -8.96 -5.87
N VAL A 53 -9.08 -9.02 -5.12
CA VAL A 53 -8.74 -8.03 -4.09
C VAL A 53 -7.79 -6.97 -4.67
N TYR A 54 -8.18 -5.70 -4.56
CA TYR A 54 -7.34 -4.56 -4.93
C TYR A 54 -6.05 -4.54 -4.10
N ASN A 55 -4.91 -4.45 -4.76
CA ASN A 55 -3.60 -4.43 -4.13
C ASN A 55 -2.59 -3.67 -5.01
N TYR A 56 -1.47 -3.28 -4.41
CA TYR A 56 -0.36 -2.67 -5.13
C TYR A 56 0.95 -2.95 -4.39
N VAL A 57 2.03 -3.26 -5.14
CA VAL A 57 3.37 -3.48 -4.59
C VAL A 57 4.22 -2.22 -4.76
N LEU A 58 4.63 -1.63 -3.64
CA LEU A 58 5.61 -0.55 -3.60
C LEU A 58 6.99 -1.15 -3.31
N ASP A 59 7.78 -1.42 -4.36
CA ASP A 59 9.16 -1.88 -4.23
C ASP A 59 10.14 -0.75 -4.60
N ALA A 60 11.31 -0.75 -3.97
CA ALA A 60 12.38 0.20 -4.24
C ALA A 60 12.80 0.17 -5.72
N ASP A 61 12.72 -0.99 -6.38
CA ASP A 61 12.97 -1.09 -7.82
C ASP A 61 11.90 -0.31 -8.61
N ASN A 62 10.62 -0.40 -8.24
CA ASN A 62 9.56 0.34 -8.94
C ASN A 62 9.54 1.85 -8.62
N VAL A 63 10.11 2.27 -7.49
CA VAL A 63 10.13 3.67 -7.03
C VAL A 63 11.45 4.38 -7.38
N ARG A 64 12.57 3.67 -7.57
CA ARG A 64 13.87 4.26 -7.91
C ARG A 64 14.05 4.64 -9.37
N HIS A 65 13.24 4.10 -10.29
CA HIS A 65 13.30 4.42 -11.72
C HIS A 65 12.45 5.63 -12.10
N GLY A 66 12.48 6.70 -11.29
CA GLY A 66 11.85 7.98 -11.66
C GLY A 66 12.25 8.44 -13.06
#